data_AF-A0A261FX10-F1
#
_entry.id   AF-A0A261FX10-F1
#
_cell.length_a   1.000
_cell.length_b   1.000
_cell.length_c   1.000
_cell.angle_alpha   90.00
_cell.angle_beta   90.00
_cell.angle_gamma   90.00
#
_symmetry.space_group_name_H-M   'P 1'
#
loop_
_entity.id
_entity.type
_entity.pdbx_description
1 polymer ?
#
loop_
_entity_poly.entity_id
_entity_poly.type
_entity_poly.pdbx_seq_one_letter_code
_entity_poly.pdbx_strand_id
1 'polypeptide(L)'
;MNDAEMEKSRRGSGAARRRNGLSVFRLKVIGAVFMALSVVGVAFVPVLFGEPSADNMTALTVAVVCEIASWCAVPIYSWLVYDGWRHTHDRARYAGRLFVVACLAGLPYDRIMTGHWFDARTHNPVWGLFFAYVVLVAVDWIARRYAGAVRWLMTVAVIVAGVLWNVLLQIGVSQRVMYTGVLVLAFVMVFYFLSVHENTMMFTAGLLGAVMCITPGVGVAFLHYRRDELGYARPWTKWVFYALYPAMLLAGALVA
;
A
#
# COMPACT_ATOMS: atom_id res chain seq x y z
N MET A 1 28.08 -1.26 -37.16
CA MET A 1 27.83 -0.95 -35.74
C MET A 1 28.15 -2.22 -34.97
N ASN A 2 29.28 -2.25 -34.25
CA ASN A 2 29.80 -3.47 -33.65
C ASN A 2 28.97 -3.87 -32.41
N ASP A 3 28.91 -5.17 -32.10
CA ASP A 3 28.17 -5.69 -30.94
C ASP A 3 28.61 -5.04 -29.61
N ALA A 4 29.89 -4.68 -29.50
CA ALA A 4 30.43 -3.94 -28.36
C ALA A 4 29.86 -2.52 -28.23
N GLU A 5 29.55 -1.85 -29.34
CA GLU A 5 28.91 -0.52 -29.34
C GLU A 5 27.42 -0.62 -29.02
N MET A 6 26.74 -1.67 -29.51
CA MET A 6 25.36 -1.97 -29.11
C MET A 6 25.25 -2.30 -27.62
N GLU A 7 26.20 -3.04 -27.06
CA GLU A 7 26.21 -3.38 -25.64
C GLU A 7 26.55 -2.17 -24.77
N LYS A 8 27.47 -1.31 -25.22
CA LYS A 8 27.82 -0.05 -24.53
C LYS A 8 26.68 0.97 -24.61
N SER A 9 25.96 1.04 -25.73
CA SER A 9 24.75 1.86 -25.89
C SER A 9 23.58 1.33 -25.05
N ARG A 10 23.40 0.00 -24.94
CA ARG A 10 22.43 -0.63 -24.02
C ARG A 10 22.77 -0.38 -22.54
N ARG A 11 24.04 -0.52 -22.14
CA ARG A 11 24.51 -0.24 -20.77
C ARG A 11 24.43 1.25 -20.43
N GLY A 12 24.79 2.13 -21.38
CA GLY A 12 24.67 3.58 -21.24
C GLY A 12 23.22 4.07 -21.14
N SER A 13 22.32 3.49 -21.94
CA SER A 13 20.89 3.79 -21.89
C SER A 13 20.20 3.23 -20.63
N GLY A 14 20.62 2.05 -20.15
CA GLY A 14 20.13 1.48 -18.89
C GLY A 14 20.55 2.28 -17.66
N ALA A 15 21.80 2.78 -17.63
CA ALA A 15 22.30 3.65 -16.58
C ALA A 15 21.68 5.06 -16.64
N ALA A 16 21.48 5.62 -17.83
CA ALA A 16 20.82 6.91 -18.02
C ALA A 16 19.31 6.85 -17.68
N ARG A 17 18.62 5.75 -17.98
CA ARG A 17 17.20 5.55 -17.63
C ARG A 17 16.99 5.43 -16.12
N ARG A 18 17.95 4.83 -15.39
CA ARG A 18 17.96 4.84 -13.91
C ARG A 18 18.13 6.24 -13.31
N ARG A 19 18.79 7.16 -14.02
CA ARG A 19 19.02 8.55 -13.57
C ARG A 19 17.76 9.44 -13.55
N ASN A 20 16.65 8.99 -14.15
CA ASN A 20 15.39 9.76 -14.23
C ASN A 20 14.20 9.13 -13.46
N GLY A 21 14.41 8.03 -12.71
CA GLY A 21 13.35 7.37 -11.93
C GLY A 21 12.90 8.14 -10.67
N LEU A 22 11.73 7.78 -10.14
CA LEU A 22 11.13 8.33 -8.91
C LEU A 22 11.84 7.80 -7.66
N SER A 23 12.33 8.70 -6.80
CA SER A 23 12.89 8.30 -5.49
C SER A 23 11.81 7.76 -4.54
N VAL A 24 12.22 7.02 -3.50
CA VAL A 24 11.32 6.53 -2.45
C VAL A 24 10.52 7.67 -1.81
N PHE A 25 11.15 8.83 -1.62
CA PHE A 25 10.46 10.04 -1.17
C PHE A 25 9.31 10.44 -2.11
N ARG A 26 9.57 10.54 -3.42
CA ARG A 26 8.52 10.92 -4.40
C ARG A 26 7.42 9.88 -4.45
N LEU A 27 7.78 8.59 -4.38
CA LEU A 27 6.82 7.50 -4.35
C LEU A 27 5.91 7.59 -3.11
N LYS A 28 6.46 7.91 -1.93
CA LYS A 28 5.67 8.16 -0.71
C LYS A 28 4.75 9.37 -0.84
N VAL A 29 5.19 10.45 -1.48
CA VAL A 29 4.35 11.63 -1.72
C VAL A 29 3.19 11.28 -2.65
N ILE A 30 3.46 10.59 -3.76
CA ILE A 30 2.41 10.13 -4.69
C ILE A 30 1.40 9.23 -3.97
N GLY A 31 1.89 8.24 -3.20
CA GLY A 31 1.03 7.39 -2.38
C GLY A 31 0.18 8.18 -1.38
N ALA A 32 0.77 9.19 -0.72
CA ALA A 32 0.07 10.05 0.23
C ALA A 32 -0.99 10.93 -0.43
N VAL A 33 -0.75 11.41 -1.66
CA VAL A 33 -1.76 12.16 -2.43
C VAL A 33 -2.96 11.27 -2.75
N PHE A 34 -2.74 10.04 -3.22
CA PHE A 34 -3.83 9.10 -3.47
C PHE A 34 -4.58 8.73 -2.19
N MET A 35 -3.86 8.54 -1.08
CA MET A 35 -4.47 8.30 0.23
C MET A 35 -5.29 9.51 0.73
N ALA A 36 -4.85 10.73 0.44
CA ALA A 36 -5.62 11.93 0.75
C ALA A 36 -6.94 11.99 -0.03
N LEU A 37 -6.98 11.48 -1.26
CA LEU A 37 -8.21 11.42 -2.05
C LEU A 37 -9.29 10.56 -1.37
N SER A 38 -8.93 9.45 -0.70
CA SER A 38 -9.94 8.68 0.04
C SER A 38 -10.49 9.45 1.24
N VAL A 39 -9.63 10.17 1.98
CA VAL A 39 -10.06 11.01 3.11
C VAL A 39 -10.96 12.14 2.62
N VAL A 40 -10.61 12.82 1.53
CA VAL A 40 -11.45 13.84 0.90
C VAL A 40 -12.79 13.26 0.46
N GLY A 41 -12.75 12.09 -0.19
CA GLY A 41 -13.94 11.39 -0.69
C GLY A 41 -14.96 11.07 0.41
N VAL A 42 -14.49 10.67 1.59
CA VAL A 42 -15.39 10.26 2.68
C VAL A 42 -15.73 11.39 3.64
N ALA A 43 -14.78 12.26 3.99
CA ALA A 43 -15.01 13.31 5.00
C ALA A 43 -15.50 14.64 4.41
N PHE A 44 -15.04 15.04 3.22
CA PHE A 44 -15.32 16.37 2.66
C PHE A 44 -16.46 16.37 1.65
N VAL A 45 -16.63 15.30 0.87
CA VAL A 45 -17.72 15.23 -0.13
C VAL A 45 -19.10 15.38 0.52
N PRO A 46 -19.43 14.71 1.65
CA PRO A 46 -20.72 14.92 2.31
C PRO A 46 -20.97 16.36 2.76
N VAL A 47 -19.92 17.05 3.19
CA VAL A 47 -20.00 18.46 3.66
C VAL A 47 -20.16 19.44 2.49
N LEU A 48 -19.48 19.20 1.37
CA LEU A 48 -19.46 20.12 0.23
C LEU A 48 -20.64 19.93 -0.73
N PHE A 49 -21.06 18.69 -0.94
CA PHE A 49 -22.07 18.33 -1.94
C PHE A 49 -23.34 17.74 -1.33
N GLY A 50 -23.40 17.54 -0.01
CA GLY A 50 -24.48 16.82 0.68
C GLY A 50 -24.22 15.31 0.74
N GLU A 51 -25.05 14.58 1.51
CA GLU A 51 -24.86 13.15 1.71
C GLU A 51 -24.89 12.37 0.37
N PRO A 52 -23.89 11.50 0.11
CA PRO A 52 -23.90 10.62 -1.04
C PRO A 52 -25.06 9.62 -0.96
N SER A 53 -26.15 9.90 -1.69
CA SER A 53 -27.34 9.06 -1.74
C SER A 53 -27.79 8.82 -3.19
N ALA A 54 -28.77 7.94 -3.39
CA ALA A 54 -29.38 7.71 -4.70
C ALA A 54 -29.99 9.01 -5.29
N ASP A 55 -30.42 9.92 -4.42
CA ASP A 55 -31.01 11.20 -4.80
C ASP A 55 -29.94 12.25 -5.13
N ASN A 56 -28.70 12.06 -4.66
CA ASN A 56 -27.57 12.95 -4.92
C ASN A 56 -26.45 12.23 -5.68
N MET A 57 -26.73 11.93 -6.94
CA MET A 57 -25.79 11.23 -7.83
C MET A 57 -24.48 11.98 -8.02
N THR A 58 -24.45 13.31 -7.91
CA THR A 58 -23.22 14.10 -8.03
C THR A 58 -22.27 13.82 -6.86
N ALA A 59 -22.75 13.92 -5.61
CA ALA A 59 -21.94 13.60 -4.44
C ALA A 59 -21.48 12.14 -4.47
N LEU A 60 -22.36 11.21 -4.87
CA LEU A 60 -22.01 9.80 -5.03
C LEU A 60 -20.90 9.60 -6.08
N THR A 61 -21.01 10.24 -7.24
CA THR A 61 -20.02 10.11 -8.31
C THR A 61 -18.65 10.65 -7.86
N VAL A 62 -18.62 11.81 -7.21
CA VAL A 62 -17.36 12.40 -6.71
C VAL A 62 -16.72 11.50 -5.66
N ALA A 63 -17.51 10.98 -4.71
CA ALA A 63 -17.00 10.07 -3.67
C ALA A 63 -16.41 8.78 -4.28
N VAL A 64 -17.10 8.19 -5.26
CA VAL A 64 -16.62 6.97 -5.94
C VAL A 64 -15.36 7.23 -6.75
N VAL A 65 -15.27 8.35 -7.48
CA VAL A 65 -14.06 8.71 -8.24
C VAL A 65 -12.86 8.92 -7.30
N CYS A 66 -13.06 9.60 -6.17
CA CYS A 66 -12.05 9.78 -5.13
C CYS A 66 -11.57 8.43 -4.57
N GLU A 67 -12.50 7.53 -4.26
CA GLU A 67 -12.21 6.19 -3.73
C GLU A 67 -11.43 5.35 -4.75
N ILE A 68 -11.91 5.27 -5.99
CA ILE A 68 -11.24 4.52 -7.07
C ILE A 68 -9.82 5.04 -7.28
N ALA A 69 -9.64 6.36 -7.37
CA ALA A 69 -8.33 6.97 -7.54
C ALA A 69 -7.37 6.63 -6.38
N SER A 70 -7.90 6.55 -5.15
CA SER A 70 -7.11 6.22 -3.96
C SER A 70 -6.48 4.82 -4.01
N TRP A 71 -7.07 3.88 -4.75
CA TRP A 71 -6.56 2.52 -4.87
C TRP A 71 -5.20 2.43 -5.59
N CYS A 72 -4.78 3.48 -6.29
CA CYS A 72 -3.40 3.61 -6.80
C CYS A 72 -2.36 3.55 -5.67
N ALA A 73 -2.73 3.96 -4.44
CA ALA A 73 -1.85 3.94 -3.28
C ALA A 73 -1.49 2.52 -2.83
N VAL A 74 -2.36 1.54 -3.05
CA VAL A 74 -2.23 0.17 -2.53
C VAL A 74 -0.92 -0.51 -2.95
N PRO A 75 -0.59 -0.67 -4.24
CA PRO A 75 0.67 -1.28 -4.66
C PRO A 75 1.89 -0.49 -4.23
N ILE A 76 1.78 0.84 -4.15
CA ILE A 76 2.86 1.74 -3.72
C ILE A 76 3.22 1.45 -2.26
N TYR A 77 2.24 1.47 -1.36
CA TYR A 77 2.47 1.17 0.06
C TYR A 77 2.85 -0.29 0.31
N SER A 78 2.29 -1.22 -0.47
CA SER A 78 2.68 -2.64 -0.42
C SER A 78 4.17 -2.82 -0.76
N TRP A 79 4.66 -2.12 -1.78
CA TRP A 79 6.08 -2.12 -2.10
C TRP A 79 6.91 -1.46 -1.00
N LEU A 80 6.47 -0.33 -0.44
CA LEU A 80 7.19 0.35 0.64
C LEU A 80 7.34 -0.53 1.90
N VAL A 81 6.35 -1.38 2.19
CA VAL A 81 6.42 -2.37 3.28
C VAL A 81 7.44 -3.46 2.95
N TYR A 82 7.41 -3.98 1.73
CA TYR A 82 8.38 -4.97 1.26
C TYR A 82 9.83 -4.42 1.25
N ASP A 83 10.02 -3.20 0.75
CA ASP A 83 11.31 -2.52 0.71
C ASP A 83 11.82 -2.16 2.12
N GLY A 84 10.90 -1.74 2.99
CA GLY A 84 11.17 -1.50 4.40
C GLY A 84 11.63 -2.76 5.14
N TRP A 85 11.01 -3.91 4.85
CA TRP A 85 11.44 -5.21 5.37
C TRP A 85 12.87 -5.56 4.93
N ARG A 86 13.20 -5.35 3.65
CA ARG A 86 14.53 -5.67 3.09
C ARG A 86 15.65 -4.82 3.69
N HIS A 87 15.38 -3.54 3.94
CA HIS A 87 16.40 -2.57 4.38
C HIS A 87 16.47 -2.39 5.91
N THR A 88 15.52 -2.92 6.67
CA THR A 88 15.49 -2.74 8.13
C THR A 88 16.14 -3.91 8.85
N HIS A 89 17.15 -3.61 9.67
CA HIS A 89 17.82 -4.60 10.52
C HIS A 89 16.92 -5.07 11.68
N ASP A 90 16.17 -4.16 12.31
CA ASP A 90 15.24 -4.48 13.41
C ASP A 90 13.79 -4.53 12.93
N ARG A 91 13.35 -5.75 12.63
CA ARG A 91 12.01 -6.05 12.10
C ARG A 91 10.90 -5.82 13.13
N ALA A 92 11.18 -6.09 14.40
CA ALA A 92 10.21 -5.91 15.48
C ALA A 92 9.90 -4.42 15.69
N ARG A 93 10.92 -3.55 15.65
CA ARG A 93 10.71 -2.10 15.72
C ARG A 93 9.91 -1.56 14.54
N TYR A 94 10.11 -2.10 13.33
CA TYR A 94 9.34 -1.68 12.17
C TYR A 94 7.87 -2.13 12.27
N ALA A 95 7.61 -3.38 12.68
CA ALA A 95 6.27 -3.84 13.01
C ALA A 95 5.61 -2.96 14.08
N GLY A 96 6.33 -2.64 15.16
CA GLY A 96 5.85 -1.78 16.24
C GLY A 96 5.48 -0.38 15.76
N ARG A 97 6.25 0.21 14.84
CA ARG A 97 5.90 1.51 14.22
C ARG A 97 4.63 1.44 13.39
N LEU A 98 4.48 0.40 12.57
CA LEU A 98 3.25 0.17 11.80
C LEU A 98 2.05 -0.02 12.72
N PHE A 99 2.21 -0.79 13.80
CA PHE A 99 1.18 -1.02 14.81
C PHE A 99 0.76 0.29 15.49
N VAL A 100 1.71 1.09 15.95
CA VAL A 100 1.42 2.39 16.59
C VAL A 100 0.68 3.31 15.63
N VAL A 101 1.10 3.40 14.36
CA VAL A 101 0.38 4.22 13.37
C VAL A 101 -1.02 3.67 13.09
N ALA A 102 -1.18 2.35 13.01
CA ALA A 102 -2.50 1.73 12.83
C ALA A 102 -3.45 2.04 14.00
N CYS A 103 -2.95 2.00 15.25
CA CYS A 103 -3.73 2.39 16.43
C CYS A 103 -4.08 3.88 16.43
N LEU A 104 -3.12 4.76 16.17
CA LEU A 104 -3.34 6.21 16.15
C LEU A 104 -4.30 6.64 15.05
N ALA A 105 -4.24 5.98 13.89
CA ALA A 105 -5.15 6.21 12.78
C ALA A 105 -6.53 5.58 13.00
N GLY A 106 -6.70 4.66 13.96
CA GLY A 106 -7.98 4.00 14.24
C GLY A 106 -9.05 5.00 14.72
N LEU A 107 -8.73 5.76 15.76
CA LEU A 107 -9.65 6.72 16.37
C LEU A 107 -10.26 7.73 15.38
N PRO A 108 -9.48 8.46 14.54
CA PRO A 108 -10.07 9.38 13.58
C PRO A 108 -10.78 8.67 12.42
N TYR A 109 -10.33 7.46 12.06
CA TYR A 109 -10.98 6.69 11.00
C TYR A 109 -12.38 6.24 11.40
N ASP A 110 -12.54 5.74 12.63
CA ASP A 110 -13.85 5.35 13.16
C ASP A 110 -14.79 6.55 13.19
N ARG A 111 -14.31 7.72 13.63
CA ARG A 111 -15.12 8.95 13.65
C ARG A 111 -15.62 9.37 12.27
N ILE A 112 -14.79 9.25 11.23
CA ILE A 112 -15.18 9.57 9.84
C ILE A 112 -16.19 8.56 9.32
N MET A 113 -16.02 7.27 9.62
CA MET A 113 -16.80 6.19 8.99
C MET A 113 -18.13 5.92 9.69
N THR A 114 -18.20 6.08 11.02
CA THR A 114 -19.36 5.68 11.82
C THR A 114 -19.93 6.84 12.65
N GLY A 115 -19.24 7.98 12.71
CA GLY A 115 -19.59 9.09 13.59
C GLY A 115 -19.17 8.89 15.05
N HIS A 116 -18.66 7.71 15.42
CA HIS A 116 -18.21 7.39 16.77
C HIS A 116 -16.69 7.29 16.85
N TRP A 117 -16.10 7.78 17.93
CA TRP A 117 -14.64 7.74 18.15
C TRP A 117 -14.07 6.34 18.43
N PHE A 118 -14.94 5.37 18.71
CA PHE A 118 -14.55 3.99 19.00
C PHE A 118 -15.58 3.05 18.41
N ASP A 119 -15.23 2.41 17.29
CA ASP A 119 -16.04 1.34 16.72
C ASP A 119 -15.13 0.17 16.29
N ALA A 120 -15.28 -0.96 16.97
CA ALA A 120 -14.50 -2.16 16.70
C ALA A 120 -14.88 -2.84 15.36
N ARG A 121 -15.88 -2.34 14.64
CA ARG A 121 -16.32 -2.87 13.34
C ARG A 121 -15.54 -2.29 12.17
N THR A 122 -14.92 -1.12 12.34
CA THR A 122 -14.18 -0.42 11.29
C THR A 122 -12.68 -0.56 11.51
N HIS A 123 -11.96 -0.89 10.45
CA HIS A 123 -10.51 -1.04 10.51
C HIS A 123 -9.86 -0.28 9.37
N ASN A 124 -8.98 0.66 9.73
CA ASN A 124 -8.26 1.45 8.74
C ASN A 124 -7.36 0.57 7.83
N PRO A 125 -7.06 1.03 6.59
CA PRO A 125 -6.16 0.33 5.67
C PRO A 125 -4.73 0.08 6.18
N VAL A 126 -4.24 0.82 7.19
CA VAL A 126 -2.89 0.63 7.75
C VAL A 126 -2.78 -0.68 8.53
N TRP A 127 -3.88 -1.15 9.12
CA TRP A 127 -3.94 -2.52 9.66
C TRP A 127 -3.60 -3.56 8.59
N GLY A 128 -4.04 -3.35 7.35
CA GLY A 128 -3.69 -4.22 6.22
C GLY A 128 -2.19 -4.27 5.96
N LEU A 129 -1.50 -3.12 6.02
CA LEU A 129 -0.04 -3.03 5.90
C LEU A 129 0.66 -3.74 7.05
N PHE A 130 0.16 -3.59 8.28
CA PHE A 130 0.71 -4.27 9.46
C PHE A 130 0.59 -5.79 9.33
N PHE A 131 -0.60 -6.33 9.04
CA PHE A 131 -0.78 -7.77 8.90
C PHE A 131 -0.01 -8.35 7.72
N ALA A 132 0.04 -7.64 6.58
CA ALA A 132 0.88 -8.06 5.46
C ALA A 132 2.37 -8.11 5.84
N TYR A 133 2.85 -7.17 6.65
CA TYR A 133 4.22 -7.21 7.18
C TYR A 133 4.45 -8.40 8.12
N VAL A 134 3.51 -8.68 9.04
CA VAL A 134 3.60 -9.84 9.95
C VAL A 134 3.65 -11.14 9.17
N VAL A 135 2.78 -11.30 8.16
CA VAL A 135 2.78 -12.47 7.27
C VAL A 135 4.10 -12.56 6.50
N LEU A 136 4.61 -11.45 5.96
CA LEU A 136 5.90 -11.41 5.27
C LEU A 136 7.04 -11.90 6.17
N VAL A 137 7.13 -11.41 7.42
CA VAL A 137 8.15 -11.83 8.38
C VAL A 137 8.01 -13.32 8.73
N ALA A 138 6.77 -13.82 8.89
CA ALA A 138 6.51 -15.22 9.19
C ALA A 138 6.89 -16.14 8.00
N VAL A 139 6.51 -15.79 6.77
CA VAL A 139 6.87 -16.51 5.55
C VAL A 139 8.39 -16.58 5.37
N ASP A 140 9.07 -15.46 5.59
CA ASP A 140 10.52 -15.38 5.52
C ASP A 140 11.22 -16.17 6.64
N TRP A 141 10.64 -16.22 7.84
CA TRP A 141 11.11 -17.10 8.91
C TRP A 141 10.95 -18.59 8.56
N ILE A 142 9.80 -18.99 8.01
CA ILE A 142 9.54 -20.36 7.53
C ILE A 142 10.54 -20.73 6.43
N ALA A 143 10.78 -19.82 5.47
CA ALA A 143 11.68 -20.04 4.35
C ALA A 143 13.14 -20.28 4.79
N ARG A 144 13.57 -19.72 5.93
CA ARG A 144 14.90 -19.96 6.52
C ARG A 144 14.97 -21.23 7.36
N ARG A 145 13.88 -21.65 8.01
CA ARG A 145 13.88 -22.75 8.98
C ARG A 145 13.56 -24.12 8.39
N TYR A 146 12.78 -24.14 7.31
CA TYR A 146 12.24 -25.34 6.69
C TYR A 146 12.60 -25.41 5.19
N ALA A 147 12.65 -26.63 4.66
CA ALA A 147 12.91 -26.90 3.25
C ALA A 147 11.89 -27.89 2.67
N GLY A 148 11.83 -28.02 1.34
CA GLY A 148 10.96 -28.97 0.65
C GLY A 148 9.47 -28.69 0.81
N ALA A 149 8.66 -29.75 0.82
CA ALA A 149 7.20 -29.66 0.87
C ALA A 149 6.67 -28.98 2.15
N VAL A 150 7.31 -29.22 3.30
CA VAL A 150 6.90 -28.65 4.60
C VAL A 150 6.96 -27.13 4.58
N ARG A 151 8.01 -26.56 3.97
CA ARG A 151 8.14 -25.10 3.80
C ARG A 151 6.95 -24.53 3.04
N TRP A 152 6.60 -25.13 1.91
CA TRP A 152 5.50 -24.65 1.08
C TRP A 152 4.14 -24.82 1.76
N LEU A 153 3.90 -25.95 2.43
CA LEU A 153 2.68 -26.17 3.20
C LEU A 153 2.49 -25.11 4.29
N MET A 154 3.51 -24.86 5.11
CA MET A 154 3.45 -23.83 6.17
C MET A 154 3.30 -22.42 5.58
N THR A 155 3.99 -22.13 4.47
CA THR A 155 3.89 -20.83 3.79
C THR A 155 2.46 -20.58 3.31
N VAL A 156 1.85 -21.56 2.63
CA VAL A 156 0.47 -21.46 2.16
C VAL A 156 -0.49 -21.32 3.35
N ALA A 157 -0.30 -22.12 4.41
CA ALA A 157 -1.14 -22.04 5.61
C ALA A 157 -1.11 -20.63 6.25
N VAL A 158 0.08 -20.02 6.36
CA VAL A 158 0.23 -18.66 6.92
C VAL A 158 -0.39 -17.61 6.01
N ILE A 159 -0.23 -17.73 4.69
CA ILE A 159 -0.86 -16.80 3.74
C ILE A 159 -2.38 -16.91 3.81
N VAL A 160 -2.92 -18.13 3.82
CA VAL A 160 -4.37 -18.37 3.95
C VAL A 160 -4.89 -17.82 5.28
N ALA A 161 -4.19 -18.04 6.39
CA ALA A 161 -4.53 -17.45 7.68
C ALA A 161 -4.53 -15.92 7.63
N GLY A 162 -3.53 -15.31 6.97
CA GLY A 162 -3.46 -13.87 6.75
C GLY A 162 -4.62 -13.33 5.90
N VAL A 163 -5.01 -14.04 4.84
CA VAL A 163 -6.18 -13.69 4.01
C VAL A 163 -7.47 -13.79 4.82
N LEU A 164 -7.68 -14.91 5.51
CA LEU A 164 -8.86 -15.11 6.36
C LEU A 164 -8.97 -14.02 7.43
N TRP A 165 -7.87 -13.65 8.07
CA TRP A 165 -7.84 -12.58 9.06
C TRP A 165 -8.25 -11.23 8.46
N ASN A 166 -7.76 -10.88 7.26
CA ASN A 166 -8.14 -9.64 6.58
C ASN A 166 -9.62 -9.62 6.15
N VAL A 167 -10.17 -10.77 5.75
CA VAL A 167 -11.58 -10.91 5.36
C VAL A 167 -12.49 -10.83 6.59
N LEU A 168 -12.17 -11.57 7.66
CA LEU A 168 -12.97 -11.63 8.89
C LEU A 168 -13.04 -10.27 9.60
N LEU A 169 -11.93 -9.54 9.66
CA LEU A 169 -11.88 -8.21 10.26
C LEU A 169 -12.22 -7.09 9.25
N GLN A 170 -12.66 -7.41 8.02
CA GLN A 170 -13.04 -6.40 7.01
C GLN A 170 -12.01 -5.26 6.87
N ILE A 171 -10.72 -5.60 6.83
CA ILE A 171 -9.65 -4.61 6.98
C ILE A 171 -9.52 -3.73 5.74
N GLY A 172 -9.66 -2.41 5.94
CA GLY A 172 -9.53 -1.42 4.87
C GLY A 172 -10.63 -1.55 3.81
N VAL A 173 -11.82 -2.01 4.21
CA VAL A 173 -12.98 -2.12 3.34
C VAL A 173 -13.70 -0.78 3.29
N SER A 174 -13.28 0.09 2.38
CA SER A 174 -14.02 1.30 2.04
C SER A 174 -15.18 0.94 1.10
N GLN A 175 -16.40 1.34 1.47
CA GLN A 175 -17.64 1.13 0.71
C GLN A 175 -17.99 -0.32 0.30
N ARG A 176 -17.39 -1.34 0.95
CA ARG A 176 -17.61 -2.78 0.65
C ARG A 176 -17.21 -3.24 -0.76
N VAL A 177 -16.51 -2.39 -1.53
CA VAL A 177 -16.14 -2.71 -2.92
C VAL A 177 -14.80 -3.44 -2.98
N MET A 178 -13.81 -3.03 -2.17
CA MET A 178 -12.44 -3.56 -2.25
C MET A 178 -11.90 -3.96 -0.87
N TYR A 179 -11.46 -5.22 -0.75
CA TYR A 179 -10.71 -5.70 0.42
C TYR A 179 -9.24 -5.28 0.34
N THR A 180 -8.98 -4.02 0.67
CA THR A 180 -7.64 -3.42 0.57
C THR A 180 -6.59 -4.21 1.34
N GLY A 181 -6.91 -4.74 2.52
CA GLY A 181 -5.99 -5.57 3.30
C GLY A 181 -5.53 -6.85 2.58
N VAL A 182 -6.46 -7.55 1.91
CA VAL A 182 -6.13 -8.75 1.10
C VAL A 182 -5.29 -8.36 -0.11
N LEU A 183 -5.63 -7.24 -0.77
CA LEU A 183 -4.91 -6.76 -1.94
C LEU A 183 -3.47 -6.36 -1.59
N VAL A 184 -3.27 -5.66 -0.46
CA VAL A 184 -1.94 -5.34 0.07
C VAL A 184 -1.14 -6.61 0.30
N LEU A 185 -1.72 -7.61 0.98
CA LEU A 185 -1.06 -8.88 1.22
C LEU A 185 -0.65 -9.57 -0.09
N ALA A 186 -1.54 -9.61 -1.08
CA ALA A 186 -1.26 -10.19 -2.39
C ALA A 186 -0.09 -9.48 -3.10
N PHE A 187 -0.06 -8.15 -3.11
CA PHE A 187 1.07 -7.39 -3.65
C PHE A 187 2.37 -7.66 -2.91
N VAL A 188 2.35 -7.67 -1.57
CA VAL A 188 3.55 -7.97 -0.77
C VAL A 188 4.08 -9.37 -1.08
N MET A 189 3.21 -10.38 -1.25
CA MET A 189 3.63 -11.73 -1.64
C MET A 189 4.23 -11.76 -3.05
N VAL A 190 3.62 -11.06 -4.02
CA VAL A 190 4.19 -10.91 -5.36
C VAL A 190 5.59 -10.30 -5.29
N PHE A 191 5.77 -9.21 -4.54
CA PHE A 191 7.07 -8.56 -4.41
C PHE A 191 8.10 -9.45 -3.71
N TYR A 192 7.70 -10.23 -2.70
CA TYR A 192 8.59 -11.14 -2.00
C TYR A 192 9.07 -12.30 -2.89
N PHE A 193 8.14 -13.05 -3.50
CA PHE A 193 8.48 -14.26 -4.26
C PHE A 193 9.14 -13.96 -5.60
N LEU A 194 8.76 -12.86 -6.26
CA LEU A 194 9.31 -12.49 -7.57
C LEU A 194 10.44 -11.45 -7.47
N SER A 195 10.90 -11.12 -6.28
CA SER A 195 11.98 -10.14 -6.02
C SER A 195 13.24 -10.35 -6.86
N VAL A 196 13.57 -11.60 -7.17
CA VAL A 196 14.73 -11.98 -8.00
C VAL A 196 14.53 -11.63 -9.48
N HIS A 197 13.29 -11.67 -9.97
CA HIS A 197 12.93 -11.46 -11.37
C HIS A 197 12.10 -10.17 -11.52
N GLU A 198 12.77 -9.02 -11.50
CA GLU A 198 12.11 -7.71 -11.45
C GLU A 198 11.07 -7.48 -12.56
N ASN A 199 11.36 -7.92 -13.80
CA ASN A 199 10.40 -7.80 -14.90
C ASN A 199 9.15 -8.63 -14.64
N THR A 200 9.30 -9.90 -14.28
CA THR A 200 8.18 -10.80 -13.96
C THR A 200 7.39 -10.25 -12.77
N MET A 201 8.07 -9.74 -11.74
CA MET A 201 7.44 -9.10 -10.58
C MET A 201 6.56 -7.92 -10.98
N MET A 202 7.05 -7.03 -11.84
CA MET A 202 6.29 -5.86 -12.29
C MET A 202 5.11 -6.27 -13.18
N PHE A 203 5.28 -7.22 -14.09
CA PHE A 203 4.19 -7.73 -14.92
C PHE A 203 3.11 -8.42 -14.09
N THR A 204 3.48 -9.29 -13.15
CA THR A 204 2.52 -9.97 -12.26
C THR A 204 1.80 -8.98 -11.36
N ALA A 205 2.50 -7.99 -10.79
CA ALA A 205 1.87 -6.93 -10.01
C ALA A 205 0.91 -6.10 -10.87
N GLY A 206 1.30 -5.74 -12.09
CA GLY A 206 0.45 -4.99 -13.02
C GLY A 206 -0.81 -5.76 -13.41
N LEU A 207 -0.68 -7.06 -13.70
CA LEU A 207 -1.80 -7.94 -13.99
C LEU A 207 -2.74 -8.10 -12.79
N LEU A 208 -2.19 -8.33 -11.59
CA LEU A 208 -2.97 -8.39 -10.35
C LEU A 208 -3.76 -7.10 -10.16
N GLY A 209 -3.11 -5.94 -10.35
CA GLY A 209 -3.79 -4.66 -10.23
C GLY A 209 -4.82 -4.39 -11.34
N ALA A 210 -4.61 -4.94 -12.54
CA ALA A 210 -5.57 -4.86 -13.63
C ALA A 210 -6.86 -5.65 -13.33
N VAL A 211 -6.72 -6.87 -12.82
CA VAL A 211 -7.85 -7.73 -12.43
C VAL A 211 -8.62 -7.14 -11.24
N MET A 212 -7.93 -6.41 -10.35
CA MET A 212 -8.51 -5.78 -9.16
C MET A 212 -8.95 -4.33 -9.45
N CYS A 213 -9.85 -4.16 -10.42
CA CYS A 213 -10.47 -2.87 -10.80
C CYS A 213 -9.56 -1.86 -11.53
N ILE A 214 -8.49 -2.30 -12.21
CA ILE A 214 -7.58 -1.49 -13.06
C ILE A 214 -6.72 -0.47 -12.31
N THR A 215 -7.28 0.28 -11.37
CA THR A 215 -6.62 1.41 -10.69
C THR A 215 -5.40 1.01 -9.87
N PRO A 216 -5.38 -0.14 -9.15
CA PRO A 216 -4.15 -0.63 -8.56
C PRO A 216 -3.09 -0.95 -9.64
N GLY A 217 -3.47 -1.32 -10.86
CA GLY A 217 -2.53 -1.47 -11.98
C GLY A 217 -1.83 -0.15 -12.34
N VAL A 218 -2.54 0.97 -12.28
CA VAL A 218 -1.96 2.32 -12.46
C VAL A 218 -0.94 2.64 -11.37
N GLY A 219 -1.24 2.28 -10.12
CA GLY A 219 -0.28 2.40 -9.01
C GLY A 219 1.02 1.61 -9.26
N VAL A 220 0.92 0.42 -9.87
CA VAL A 220 2.09 -0.36 -10.28
C VAL A 220 2.86 0.31 -11.42
N ALA A 221 2.19 1.04 -12.32
CA ALA A 221 2.88 1.80 -13.35
C ALA A 221 3.79 2.88 -12.76
N PHE A 222 3.34 3.60 -11.71
CA PHE A 222 4.23 4.52 -10.97
C PHE A 222 5.39 3.79 -10.32
N LEU A 223 5.14 2.60 -9.78
CA LEU A 223 6.16 1.76 -9.17
C LEU A 223 7.21 1.28 -10.18
N HIS A 224 6.84 1.06 -11.45
CA HIS A 224 7.77 0.66 -12.50
C HIS A 224 8.85 1.72 -12.76
N TYR A 225 8.56 3.00 -12.54
CA TYR A 225 9.51 4.09 -12.67
C TYR A 225 10.31 4.35 -11.38
N ARG A 226 10.17 3.52 -10.34
CA ARG A 226 10.87 3.72 -9.07
C ARG A 226 12.39 3.61 -9.22
N ARG A 227 13.10 4.26 -8.30
CA ARG A 227 14.53 4.13 -8.08
C ARG A 227 14.77 3.70 -6.63
N ASP A 228 15.77 2.85 -6.42
CA ASP A 228 16.19 2.37 -5.09
C ASP A 228 16.92 3.44 -4.24
N GLU A 229 16.78 4.73 -4.58
CA GLU A 229 17.34 5.83 -3.79
C GLU A 229 16.27 6.40 -2.84
N LEU A 230 16.64 6.53 -1.56
CA LEU A 230 15.75 7.05 -0.52
C LEU A 230 15.25 8.47 -0.85
N GLY A 231 16.13 9.33 -1.36
CA GLY A 231 15.80 10.70 -1.74
C GLY A 231 15.42 11.62 -0.57
N TYR A 232 15.75 11.27 0.67
CA TYR A 232 15.52 12.15 1.82
C TYR A 232 16.58 13.24 1.91
N ALA A 233 16.15 14.49 1.94
CA ALA A 233 17.05 15.61 2.22
C ALA A 233 17.47 15.66 3.70
N ARG A 234 16.61 15.20 4.63
CA ARG A 234 16.86 15.23 6.08
C ARG A 234 16.44 13.92 6.78
N PRO A 235 17.14 13.48 7.84
CA PRO A 235 16.84 12.21 8.53
C PRO A 235 15.46 12.15 9.21
N TRP A 236 14.90 13.31 9.58
CA TRP A 236 13.60 13.40 10.26
C TRP A 236 12.41 13.26 9.30
N THR A 237 12.61 13.43 8.00
CA THR A 237 11.55 13.34 6.97
C THR A 237 10.83 11.99 6.99
N LYS A 238 11.49 10.93 7.45
CA LYS A 238 10.86 9.61 7.64
C LYS A 238 9.70 9.65 8.64
N TRP A 239 9.80 10.45 9.70
CA TRP A 239 8.80 10.55 10.77
C TRP A 239 7.56 11.30 10.30
N VAL A 240 7.72 12.26 9.39
CA VAL A 240 6.60 12.97 8.76
C VAL A 240 5.63 12.00 8.12
N PHE A 241 6.13 11.01 7.36
CA PHE A 241 5.26 10.04 6.70
C PHE A 241 4.52 9.10 7.64
N TYR A 242 5.04 8.87 8.86
CA TYR A 242 4.31 8.11 9.87
C TYR A 242 3.19 8.94 10.51
N ALA A 243 3.42 10.24 10.70
CA ALA A 243 2.42 11.16 11.26
C ALA A 243 1.41 11.66 10.22
N LEU A 244 1.76 11.65 8.93
CA LEU A 244 0.97 12.24 7.85
C LEU A 244 -0.41 11.62 7.74
N TYR A 245 -0.51 10.29 7.76
CA TYR A 245 -1.79 9.61 7.61
C TYR A 245 -2.73 9.82 8.81
N PRO A 246 -2.30 9.62 10.07
CA PRO A 246 -3.10 10.00 11.23
C PRO A 246 -3.52 11.48 11.20
N ALA A 247 -2.64 12.39 10.78
CA ALA A 247 -2.96 13.82 10.69
C ALA A 247 -4.01 14.12 9.60
N MET A 248 -3.93 13.47 8.44
CA MET A 248 -4.94 13.57 7.37
C MET A 248 -6.30 13.09 7.85
N LEU A 249 -6.35 11.94 8.53
CA LEU A 249 -7.58 11.42 9.10
C LEU A 249 -8.12 12.32 10.22
N LEU A 250 -7.27 12.84 11.10
CA LEU A 250 -7.70 13.80 12.13
C LEU A 250 -8.32 15.04 11.50
N ALA A 251 -7.72 15.58 10.44
CA ALA A 251 -8.28 16.73 9.72
C ALA A 251 -9.65 16.41 9.11
N GLY A 252 -9.82 15.21 8.52
CA GLY A 252 -11.14 14.75 8.05
C GLY A 252 -12.15 14.57 9.17
N ALA A 253 -11.73 13.99 10.30
CA ALA A 253 -12.58 13.73 11.47
C ALA A 253 -13.05 14.99 12.19
N LEU A 254 -12.33 16.11 12.05
CA LEU A 254 -12.74 17.41 12.58
C LEU A 254 -13.77 18.11 11.68
N VAL A 255 -13.89 17.69 10.42
CA VAL A 255 -14.80 18.25 9.42
C VAL A 255 -16.10 17.44 9.31
N ALA A 256 -16.02 16.12 9.49
CA ALA A 256 -17.16 15.19 9.59
C ALA A 256 -17.76 15.15 11.00
#